data_AF-A5FG26-F1
#
_entry.id   AF-A5FG26-F1
#
_cell.length_a   1.000
_cell.length_b   1.000
_cell.length_c   1.000
_cell.angle_alpha   90.00
_cell.angle_beta   90.00
_cell.angle_gamma   90.00
#
_symmetry.space_group_name_H-M   'P 1'
#
loop_
_entity.id
_entity.type
_entity.pdbx_description
1 polymer ?
#
loop_
_entity_poly.entity_id
_entity_poly.type
_entity_poly.pdbx_seq_one_letter_code
_entity_poly.pdbx_strand_id
1 'polypeptide(L)'
;MKLFRKFSSLLTLILTGCIGNMNPTGGNSAPNYPYFITTEPVVVKKITVPKGTKLVYEERMFLEGKQDKMMSEQRLIEIEFPAGQTINWGGVPITSINKFFNSEMRGYTVYAKFDELSEDKKTKFSELWQNCSNDLGITIKNTDDWSFNKQNIADVNDCSVLYQRYFKDDEKQQTYLNELYAALLKVDLK
;
A
#
# COMPACT_ATOMS: atom_id res chain seq x y z
N MET A 1 -54.22 50.05 26.07
CA MET A 1 -52.75 49.90 26.03
C MET A 1 -52.43 48.41 26.10
N LYS A 2 -51.80 47.86 25.06
CA LYS A 2 -51.53 46.42 24.88
C LYS A 2 -50.41 45.99 25.83
N LEU A 3 -50.55 44.86 26.53
CA LEU A 3 -49.39 44.16 27.10
C LEU A 3 -49.51 42.65 26.83
N PHE A 4 -48.68 42.19 25.91
CA PHE A 4 -48.53 40.81 25.49
C PHE A 4 -48.04 39.94 26.65
N ARG A 5 -48.79 38.88 26.99
CA ARG A 5 -48.36 37.84 27.92
C ARG A 5 -47.48 36.85 27.14
N LYS A 6 -46.16 36.90 27.36
CA LYS A 6 -45.19 36.06 26.66
C LYS A 6 -45.39 34.59 27.05
N PHE A 7 -45.72 33.74 26.08
CA PHE A 7 -45.59 32.28 26.18
C PHE A 7 -44.10 31.94 26.16
N SER A 8 -43.55 31.54 27.30
CA SER A 8 -42.22 30.94 27.38
C SER A 8 -42.37 29.44 27.09
N SER A 9 -42.21 29.06 25.81
CA SER A 9 -42.14 27.66 25.42
C SER A 9 -40.67 27.24 25.49
N LEU A 10 -40.29 26.56 26.57
CA LEU A 10 -38.98 25.90 26.67
C LEU A 10 -39.00 24.67 25.76
N LEU A 11 -38.41 24.79 24.57
CA LEU A 11 -38.14 23.65 23.70
C LEU A 11 -36.82 23.01 24.18
N THR A 12 -36.90 22.04 25.08
CA THR A 12 -35.75 21.20 25.44
C THR A 12 -35.44 20.26 24.28
N LEU A 13 -34.45 20.63 23.46
CA LEU A 13 -33.78 19.70 22.55
C LEU A 13 -33.07 18.64 23.40
N ILE A 14 -33.65 17.45 23.47
CA ILE A 14 -32.94 16.26 23.95
C ILE A 14 -31.97 15.87 22.82
N LEU A 15 -30.77 16.44 22.86
CA LEU A 15 -29.64 15.90 22.11
C LEU A 15 -29.33 14.54 22.74
N THR A 16 -29.96 13.48 22.24
CA THR A 16 -29.43 12.12 22.41
C THR A 16 -28.11 12.12 21.66
N GLY A 17 -27.03 12.43 22.38
CA GLY A 17 -25.69 12.16 21.88
C GLY A 17 -25.67 10.71 21.46
N CYS A 18 -25.45 10.46 20.16
CA CYS A 18 -25.07 9.15 19.70
C CYS A 18 -23.77 8.84 20.44
N ILE A 19 -23.87 8.15 21.58
CA ILE A 19 -22.74 7.49 22.21
C ILE A 19 -22.38 6.40 21.22
N GLY A 20 -21.60 6.79 20.21
CA GLY A 20 -20.97 5.86 19.28
C GLY A 20 -20.26 4.85 20.14
N ASN A 21 -20.52 3.58 19.87
CA ASN A 21 -19.95 2.44 20.55
C ASN A 21 -18.41 2.58 20.56
N MET A 22 -17.86 3.18 21.61
CA MET A 22 -16.42 3.37 21.80
C MET A 22 -15.85 2.06 22.32
N ASN A 23 -15.87 1.04 21.46
CA ASN A 23 -15.03 -0.11 21.67
C ASN A 23 -13.59 0.30 21.30
N PRO A 24 -12.63 0.33 22.25
CA PRO A 24 -11.24 0.69 21.97
C PRO A 24 -10.55 -0.28 21.00
N THR A 25 -11.17 -1.43 20.68
CA THR A 25 -10.68 -2.34 19.63
C THR A 25 -11.22 -2.00 18.24
N GLY A 26 -12.03 -0.95 18.08
CA GLY A 26 -12.81 -0.72 16.87
C GLY A 26 -13.81 -1.85 16.61
N GLY A 27 -14.79 -1.62 15.73
CA GLY A 27 -15.54 -2.73 15.14
C GLY A 27 -14.53 -3.63 14.42
N ASN A 28 -14.33 -4.85 14.92
CA ASN A 28 -13.20 -5.73 14.62
C ASN A 28 -13.31 -6.43 13.24
N SER A 29 -13.88 -5.74 12.25
CA SER A 29 -14.02 -6.24 10.88
C SER A 29 -13.00 -5.53 10.02
N ALA A 30 -12.17 -6.30 9.30
CA ALA A 30 -11.34 -5.74 8.24
C ALA A 30 -12.25 -4.95 7.28
N PRO A 31 -11.88 -3.73 6.85
CA PRO A 31 -12.72 -2.94 5.97
C PRO A 31 -13.01 -3.71 4.68
N ASN A 32 -14.27 -3.70 4.24
CA ASN A 32 -14.70 -4.35 3.01
C ASN A 32 -14.37 -3.47 1.79
N TYR A 33 -13.08 -3.21 1.55
CA TYR A 33 -12.63 -2.33 0.49
C TYR A 33 -13.16 -2.77 -0.88
N PRO A 34 -13.55 -1.82 -1.75
CA PRO A 34 -13.93 -2.16 -3.11
C PRO A 34 -12.74 -2.75 -3.87
N TYR A 35 -12.97 -3.82 -4.63
CA TYR A 35 -11.93 -4.48 -5.42
C TYR A 35 -12.43 -4.97 -6.77
N PHE A 36 -11.53 -5.09 -7.75
CA PHE A 36 -11.79 -5.65 -9.08
C PHE A 36 -10.85 -6.81 -9.37
N ILE A 37 -11.33 -7.86 -10.04
CA ILE A 37 -10.51 -8.98 -10.51
C ILE A 37 -10.31 -8.85 -12.01
N THR A 38 -9.06 -8.75 -12.47
CA THR A 38 -8.76 -8.62 -13.90
C THR A 38 -9.22 -9.84 -14.70
N THR A 39 -9.86 -9.61 -15.84
CA THR A 39 -10.38 -10.68 -16.72
C THR A 39 -9.39 -11.09 -17.80
N GLU A 40 -8.37 -10.26 -18.03
CA GLU A 40 -7.28 -10.41 -18.99
C GLU A 40 -6.01 -9.72 -18.44
N PRO A 41 -4.81 -10.00 -18.99
CA PRO A 41 -3.62 -9.24 -18.65
C PRO A 41 -3.81 -7.75 -18.99
N VAL A 42 -3.50 -6.87 -18.06
CA VAL A 42 -3.74 -5.42 -18.19
C VAL A 42 -2.58 -4.64 -17.58
N VAL A 43 -2.34 -3.42 -18.06
CA VAL A 43 -1.34 -2.52 -17.47
C VAL A 43 -2.00 -1.70 -16.37
N VAL A 44 -1.45 -1.76 -15.16
CA VAL A 44 -1.89 -0.99 -13.99
C VAL A 44 -0.65 -0.41 -13.31
N LYS A 45 -0.63 0.88 -13.00
CA LYS A 45 0.54 1.58 -12.40
C LYS A 45 1.85 1.32 -13.16
N LYS A 46 1.73 1.25 -14.50
CA LYS A 46 2.80 0.89 -15.45
C LYS A 46 3.39 -0.52 -15.32
N ILE A 47 2.67 -1.42 -14.67
CA ILE A 47 3.03 -2.83 -14.55
C ILE A 47 2.02 -3.64 -15.35
N THR A 48 2.49 -4.54 -16.20
CA THR A 48 1.63 -5.56 -16.81
C THR A 48 1.31 -6.62 -15.75
N VAL A 49 0.06 -6.65 -15.29
CA VAL A 49 -0.42 -7.62 -14.30
C VAL A 49 -1.15 -8.78 -14.98
N PRO A 50 -1.05 -10.02 -14.48
CA PRO A 50 -1.71 -11.16 -15.10
C PRO A 50 -3.24 -11.12 -14.92
N LYS A 51 -3.93 -11.95 -15.69
CA LYS A 51 -5.35 -12.24 -15.49
C LYS A 51 -5.59 -12.81 -14.09
N GLY A 52 -6.67 -12.39 -13.44
CA GLY A 52 -7.05 -12.81 -12.09
C GLY A 52 -6.41 -11.97 -10.98
N THR A 53 -5.63 -10.95 -11.33
CA THR A 53 -5.05 -10.01 -10.35
C THR A 53 -6.19 -9.25 -9.66
N LYS A 54 -6.10 -9.15 -8.34
CA LYS A 54 -7.03 -8.39 -7.52
C LYS A 54 -6.50 -6.98 -7.29
N LEU A 55 -7.25 -6.00 -7.75
CA LEU A 55 -6.98 -4.58 -7.60
C LEU A 55 -7.88 -4.04 -6.49
N VAL A 56 -7.30 -3.63 -5.36
CA VAL A 56 -8.03 -3.12 -4.20
C VAL A 56 -7.94 -1.59 -4.17
N TYR A 57 -9.05 -0.92 -3.87
CA TYR A 57 -9.14 0.54 -3.92
C TYR A 57 -9.50 1.13 -2.56
N GLU A 58 -9.13 2.41 -2.37
CA GLU A 58 -9.53 3.21 -1.21
C GLU A 58 -11.05 3.21 -1.01
N GLU A 59 -11.47 3.21 0.25
CA GLU A 59 -12.87 3.24 0.64
C GLU A 59 -13.61 4.43 0.00
N ARG A 60 -14.89 4.19 -0.31
CA ARG A 60 -15.81 5.24 -0.74
C ARG A 60 -17.15 4.96 -0.12
N MET A 61 -17.88 6.03 0.25
CA MET A 61 -19.27 5.89 0.61
C MET A 61 -20.02 5.07 -0.44
N PHE A 62 -20.69 4.02 0.02
CA PHE A 62 -21.53 3.10 -0.76
C PHE A 62 -20.81 2.21 -1.78
N LEU A 63 -19.47 2.08 -1.73
CA LEU A 63 -18.73 1.12 -2.55
C LEU A 63 -17.92 0.18 -1.66
N GLU A 64 -18.28 -1.09 -1.71
CA GLU A 64 -17.63 -2.15 -0.94
C GLU A 64 -17.59 -3.44 -1.77
N GLY A 65 -16.64 -4.33 -1.46
CA GLY A 65 -16.54 -5.65 -2.06
C GLY A 65 -16.23 -5.67 -3.56
N LYS A 66 -16.60 -6.76 -4.25
CA LYS A 66 -16.28 -6.95 -5.67
C LYS A 66 -17.03 -5.95 -6.56
N GLN A 67 -16.31 -5.33 -7.47
CA GLN A 67 -16.83 -4.42 -8.49
C GLN A 67 -16.89 -5.11 -9.86
N ASP A 68 -17.84 -4.70 -10.70
CA ASP A 68 -18.01 -5.25 -12.05
C ASP A 68 -17.01 -4.69 -13.07
N LYS A 69 -16.39 -3.54 -12.75
CA LYS A 69 -15.44 -2.85 -13.62
C LYS A 69 -14.24 -2.33 -12.84
N MET A 70 -13.12 -2.24 -13.54
CA MET A 70 -11.91 -1.60 -13.04
C MET A 70 -12.20 -0.14 -12.66
N MET A 71 -11.73 0.27 -11.49
CA MET A 71 -11.86 1.65 -10.98
C MET A 71 -10.60 2.46 -11.28
N SER A 72 -10.63 3.76 -10.97
CA SER A 72 -9.48 4.65 -11.17
C SER A 72 -8.25 4.21 -10.37
N GLU A 73 -7.10 4.13 -11.05
CA GLU A 73 -5.81 3.82 -10.44
C GLU A 73 -5.35 4.86 -9.41
N GLN A 74 -5.89 6.08 -9.44
CA GLN A 74 -5.58 7.09 -8.41
C GLN A 74 -6.00 6.64 -7.00
N ARG A 75 -6.98 5.74 -6.93
CA ARG A 75 -7.49 5.16 -5.68
C ARG A 75 -6.96 3.77 -5.40
N LEU A 76 -6.07 3.24 -6.24
CA LEU A 76 -5.53 1.91 -6.04
C LEU A 76 -4.62 1.91 -4.80
N ILE A 77 -4.88 0.96 -3.90
CA ILE A 77 -4.08 0.78 -2.67
C ILE A 77 -3.34 -0.55 -2.66
N GLU A 78 -3.79 -1.54 -3.41
CA GLU A 78 -3.14 -2.84 -3.44
C GLU A 78 -3.34 -3.54 -4.78
N ILE A 79 -2.27 -4.20 -5.24
CA ILE A 79 -2.25 -5.12 -6.37
C ILE A 79 -1.85 -6.48 -5.80
N GLU A 80 -2.77 -7.43 -5.80
CA GLU A 80 -2.55 -8.80 -5.30
C GLU A 80 -2.61 -9.77 -6.49
N PHE A 81 -1.50 -10.47 -6.76
CA PHE A 81 -1.45 -11.43 -7.88
C PHE A 81 -2.19 -12.73 -7.55
N PRO A 82 -2.68 -13.46 -8.57
CA PRO A 82 -3.32 -14.76 -8.34
C PRO A 82 -2.41 -15.73 -7.59
N ALA A 83 -3.00 -16.60 -6.77
CA ALA A 83 -2.25 -17.64 -6.07
C ALA A 83 -1.38 -18.46 -7.05
N GLY A 84 -0.10 -18.61 -6.71
CA GLY A 84 0.87 -19.32 -7.53
C GLY A 84 1.37 -18.55 -8.75
N GLN A 85 1.00 -17.28 -8.92
CA GLN A 85 1.55 -16.40 -9.94
C GLN A 85 2.38 -15.29 -9.30
N THR A 86 3.46 -14.95 -9.97
CA THR A 86 4.34 -13.84 -9.61
C THR A 86 4.65 -13.01 -10.85
N ILE A 87 5.08 -11.77 -10.62
CA ILE A 87 5.75 -10.99 -11.66
C ILE A 87 7.19 -10.70 -11.22
N ASN A 88 8.05 -10.41 -12.17
CA ASN A 88 9.41 -9.96 -11.88
C ASN A 88 9.43 -8.45 -11.59
N TRP A 89 9.91 -8.07 -10.41
CA TRP A 89 10.15 -6.70 -10.02
C TRP A 89 11.62 -6.56 -9.59
N GLY A 90 12.43 -5.88 -10.39
CA GLY A 90 13.86 -5.70 -10.08
C GLY A 90 14.68 -6.99 -10.06
N GLY A 91 14.28 -8.00 -10.83
CA GLY A 91 14.88 -9.33 -10.82
C GLY A 91 14.23 -10.30 -9.81
N VAL A 92 13.33 -9.83 -8.95
CA VAL A 92 12.75 -10.62 -7.85
C VAL A 92 11.28 -10.97 -8.14
N PRO A 93 10.86 -12.24 -8.01
CA PRO A 93 9.45 -12.62 -8.05
C PRO A 93 8.68 -11.99 -6.88
N ILE A 94 7.56 -11.34 -7.18
CA ILE A 94 6.71 -10.67 -6.18
C ILE A 94 5.27 -11.14 -6.26
N THR A 95 4.54 -11.07 -5.14
CA THR A 95 3.15 -11.53 -4.97
C THR A 95 2.14 -10.41 -4.82
N SER A 96 2.57 -9.26 -4.29
CA SER A 96 1.73 -8.08 -4.19
C SER A 96 2.53 -6.79 -4.06
N ILE A 97 1.84 -5.66 -4.27
CA ILE A 97 2.33 -4.30 -4.04
C ILE A 97 1.24 -3.52 -3.32
N ASN A 98 1.57 -2.96 -2.16
CA ASN A 98 0.62 -2.26 -1.28
C ASN A 98 1.08 -0.82 -1.06
N LYS A 99 0.24 0.16 -1.40
CA LYS A 99 0.47 1.57 -1.09
C LYS A 99 0.67 1.75 0.42
N PHE A 100 1.58 2.66 0.80
CA PHE A 100 1.73 3.02 2.21
C PHE A 100 0.41 3.53 2.80
N PHE A 101 0.09 3.07 4.03
CA PHE A 101 -1.11 3.49 4.74
C PHE A 101 -1.05 4.96 5.17
N ASN A 102 0.15 5.47 5.47
CA ASN A 102 0.34 6.87 5.83
C ASN A 102 0.28 7.74 4.57
N SER A 103 -0.74 8.59 4.47
CA SER A 103 -0.97 9.48 3.34
C SER A 103 0.12 10.54 3.12
N GLU A 104 0.93 10.83 4.14
CA GLU A 104 2.08 11.74 4.01
C GLU A 104 3.25 11.08 3.27
N MET A 105 3.33 9.75 3.32
CA MET A 105 4.35 8.98 2.63
C MET A 105 3.95 8.70 1.19
N ARG A 106 4.91 8.84 0.28
CA ARG A 106 4.70 8.63 -1.15
C ARG A 106 5.45 7.39 -1.59
N GLY A 107 4.77 6.26 -1.61
CA GLY A 107 5.39 4.98 -1.90
C GLY A 107 4.49 3.78 -1.68
N TYR A 108 5.10 2.61 -1.71
CA TYR A 108 4.45 1.32 -1.56
C TYR A 108 5.43 0.30 -0.98
N THR A 109 4.89 -0.74 -0.38
CA THR A 109 5.60 -1.95 0.01
C THR A 109 5.44 -3.01 -1.06
N VAL A 110 6.54 -3.66 -1.43
CA VAL A 110 6.56 -4.80 -2.36
C VAL A 110 6.78 -6.08 -1.57
N TYR A 111 6.07 -7.16 -1.91
CA TYR A 111 6.20 -8.45 -1.22
C TYR A 111 6.83 -9.51 -2.12
N ALA A 112 8.07 -9.87 -1.83
CA ALA A 112 8.85 -10.87 -2.53
C ALA A 112 8.40 -12.30 -2.21
N LYS A 113 8.61 -13.18 -3.18
CA LYS A 113 8.49 -14.63 -3.06
C LYS A 113 9.82 -15.28 -3.40
N PHE A 114 10.76 -15.18 -2.46
CA PHE A 114 12.14 -15.64 -2.66
C PHE A 114 12.26 -17.15 -2.92
N ASP A 115 11.31 -17.96 -2.48
CA ASP A 115 11.29 -19.40 -2.78
C ASP A 115 11.16 -19.69 -4.29
N GLU A 116 10.69 -18.73 -5.08
CA GLU A 116 10.63 -18.80 -6.55
C GLU A 116 11.83 -18.09 -7.22
N LEU A 117 12.74 -17.48 -6.46
CA LEU A 117 13.96 -16.86 -7.00
C LEU A 117 15.05 -17.91 -7.17
N SER A 118 15.39 -18.25 -8.41
CA SER A 118 16.46 -19.18 -8.69
C SER A 118 17.84 -18.60 -8.34
N GLU A 119 18.76 -19.46 -7.89
CA GLU A 119 20.12 -19.05 -7.46
C GLU A 119 20.89 -18.30 -8.55
N ASP A 120 20.73 -18.66 -9.82
CA ASP A 120 21.38 -18.01 -10.96
C ASP A 120 20.86 -16.60 -11.25
N LYS A 121 19.73 -16.21 -10.65
CA LYS A 121 19.10 -14.89 -10.77
C LYS A 121 19.35 -14.01 -9.55
N LYS A 122 19.98 -14.53 -8.50
CA LYS A 122 20.32 -13.72 -7.33
C LYS A 122 21.28 -12.60 -7.71
N THR A 123 20.97 -11.42 -7.22
CA THR A 123 21.78 -10.22 -7.31
C THR A 123 22.13 -9.77 -5.90
N LYS A 124 23.12 -8.87 -5.77
CA LYS A 124 23.40 -8.25 -4.46
C LYS A 124 22.17 -7.57 -3.86
N PHE A 125 21.30 -7.00 -4.70
CA PHE A 125 20.05 -6.40 -4.27
C PHE A 125 19.10 -7.44 -3.66
N SER A 126 18.83 -8.53 -4.37
CA SER A 126 17.91 -9.57 -3.88
C SER A 126 18.45 -10.30 -2.64
N GLU A 127 19.76 -10.50 -2.54
CA GLU A 127 20.40 -11.08 -1.35
C GLU A 127 20.25 -10.18 -0.13
N LEU A 128 20.50 -8.87 -0.28
CA LEU A 128 20.30 -7.91 0.80
C LEU A 128 18.82 -7.92 1.21
N TRP A 129 17.89 -7.73 0.27
CA TRP A 129 16.46 -7.76 0.56
C TRP A 129 16.05 -9.06 1.29
N GLN A 130 16.41 -10.23 0.77
CA GLN A 130 16.08 -11.53 1.36
C GLN A 130 16.61 -11.69 2.78
N ASN A 131 17.81 -11.18 3.08
CA ASN A 131 18.40 -11.26 4.41
C ASN A 131 17.70 -10.37 5.44
N CYS A 132 16.94 -9.38 4.99
CA CYS A 132 16.16 -8.54 5.87
C CYS A 132 14.73 -9.09 6.07
N SER A 133 13.96 -9.26 4.99
CA SER A 133 12.56 -9.74 5.04
C SER A 133 12.01 -9.99 3.64
N ASN A 134 10.77 -10.46 3.53
CA ASN A 134 10.03 -10.55 2.27
C ASN A 134 9.39 -9.23 1.83
N ASP A 135 9.19 -8.27 2.72
CA ASP A 135 8.59 -6.97 2.45
C ASP A 135 9.65 -5.85 2.30
N LEU A 136 9.46 -4.95 1.34
CA LEU A 136 10.36 -3.83 1.06
C LEU A 136 9.57 -2.55 0.76
N GLY A 137 9.69 -1.55 1.62
CA GLY A 137 9.11 -0.23 1.43
C GLY A 137 9.93 0.63 0.46
N ILE A 138 9.27 1.15 -0.56
CA ILE A 138 9.86 1.95 -1.63
C ILE A 138 9.24 3.33 -1.64
N THR A 139 10.07 4.37 -1.49
CA THR A 139 9.66 5.77 -1.70
C THR A 139 9.83 6.12 -3.18
N ILE A 140 8.85 6.83 -3.75
CA ILE A 140 8.80 7.19 -5.18
C ILE A 140 8.52 8.68 -5.41
N LYS A 141 8.91 9.17 -6.59
CA LYS A 141 8.66 10.55 -7.04
C LYS A 141 7.28 10.72 -7.66
N ASN A 142 6.85 9.73 -8.47
CA ASN A 142 5.59 9.68 -9.18
C ASN A 142 4.76 8.47 -8.70
N THR A 143 3.56 8.76 -8.19
CA THR A 143 2.63 7.78 -7.60
C THR A 143 1.83 6.96 -8.63
N ASP A 144 1.95 7.29 -9.92
CA ASP A 144 1.32 6.55 -11.01
C ASP A 144 2.22 5.45 -11.60
N ASP A 145 3.40 5.26 -11.02
CA ASP A 145 4.39 4.30 -11.49
C ASP A 145 4.90 3.45 -10.34
N TRP A 146 4.39 2.23 -10.25
CA TRP A 146 4.80 1.25 -9.23
C TRP A 146 5.78 0.21 -9.79
N SER A 147 6.15 0.35 -11.07
CA SER A 147 7.12 -0.53 -11.70
C SER A 147 8.52 -0.36 -11.08
N PHE A 148 9.42 -1.28 -11.38
CA PHE A 148 10.84 -1.16 -11.05
C PHE A 148 11.51 -0.10 -11.94
N ASN A 149 11.17 1.17 -11.72
CA ASN A 149 11.68 2.31 -12.45
C ASN A 149 12.69 3.06 -11.59
N LYS A 150 13.98 2.85 -11.84
CA LYS A 150 15.08 3.46 -11.07
C LYS A 150 15.06 5.00 -11.12
N GLN A 151 14.50 5.61 -12.15
CA GLN A 151 14.34 7.06 -12.23
C GLN A 151 13.22 7.56 -11.32
N ASN A 152 12.20 6.73 -11.09
CA ASN A 152 11.07 7.04 -10.22
C ASN A 152 11.31 6.71 -8.75
N ILE A 153 12.04 5.63 -8.47
CA ILE A 153 12.43 5.23 -7.12
C ILE A 153 13.32 6.33 -6.54
N ALA A 154 12.96 6.81 -5.35
CA ALA A 154 13.67 7.85 -4.62
C ALA A 154 14.56 7.27 -3.53
N ASP A 155 14.10 6.21 -2.85
CA ASP A 155 14.82 5.53 -1.76
C ASP A 155 14.16 4.18 -1.43
N VAL A 156 14.90 3.36 -0.68
CA VAL A 156 14.32 2.25 0.11
C VAL A 156 13.96 2.80 1.49
N ASN A 157 12.67 2.92 1.76
CA ASN A 157 12.12 3.52 2.98
C ASN A 157 12.26 2.59 4.20
N ASP A 158 12.00 1.32 3.97
CA ASP A 158 12.02 0.33 5.03
C ASP A 158 12.23 -1.05 4.42
N CYS A 159 12.67 -1.95 5.27
CA CYS A 159 12.70 -3.36 5.01
C CYS A 159 12.32 -4.04 6.33
N SER A 160 11.07 -4.51 6.39
CA SER A 160 10.42 -4.94 7.63
C SER A 160 10.32 -3.86 8.71
N VAL A 161 9.86 -4.28 9.88
CA VAL A 161 9.86 -3.48 11.11
C VAL A 161 11.28 -3.25 11.67
N LEU A 162 12.29 -3.97 11.16
CA LEU A 162 13.66 -3.97 11.67
C LEU A 162 14.52 -2.82 11.13
N TYR A 163 14.32 -2.44 9.86
CA TYR A 163 15.10 -1.40 9.19
C TYR A 163 14.18 -0.34 8.64
N GLN A 164 14.17 0.85 9.25
CA GLN A 164 13.25 1.93 8.83
C GLN A 164 13.96 3.28 8.77
N ARG A 165 13.71 4.06 7.71
CA ARG A 165 14.17 5.46 7.60
C ARG A 165 13.65 6.38 8.70
N TYR A 166 12.61 5.95 9.42
CA TYR A 166 12.10 6.64 10.60
C TYR A 166 13.17 6.82 11.69
N PHE A 167 14.01 5.81 11.93
CA PHE A 167 15.06 5.84 12.96
C PHE A 167 16.36 6.46 12.44
N LYS A 168 16.35 7.78 12.27
CA LYS A 168 17.45 8.54 11.62
C LYS A 168 18.79 8.45 12.34
N ASP A 169 18.77 8.29 13.66
CA ASP A 169 19.98 8.27 14.50
C ASP A 169 20.56 6.85 14.66
N ASP A 170 19.87 5.81 14.15
CA ASP A 170 20.41 4.45 14.13
C ASP A 170 21.29 4.26 12.89
N GLU A 171 22.60 4.48 13.07
CA GLU A 171 23.59 4.37 11.99
C GLU A 171 23.59 2.99 11.31
N LYS A 172 23.32 1.91 12.05
CA LYS A 172 23.29 0.55 11.47
C LYS A 172 22.12 0.42 10.51
N GLN A 173 20.94 0.90 10.91
CA GLN A 173 19.77 0.86 10.04
C GLN A 173 19.96 1.74 8.80
N GLN A 174 20.45 2.97 8.98
CA GLN A 174 20.67 3.87 7.85
C GLN A 174 21.70 3.33 6.88
N THR A 175 22.79 2.75 7.38
CA THR A 175 23.84 2.14 6.54
C THR A 175 23.28 0.97 5.74
N TYR A 176 22.53 0.07 6.38
CA TYR A 176 21.95 -1.08 5.70
C TYR A 176 20.97 -0.66 4.58
N LEU A 177 20.07 0.29 4.87
CA LEU A 177 19.11 0.80 3.87
C LEU A 177 19.82 1.54 2.73
N ASN A 178 20.91 2.27 3.01
CA ASN A 178 21.75 2.88 1.99
C ASN A 178 22.41 1.84 1.08
N GLU A 179 22.95 0.75 1.64
CA GLU A 179 23.54 -0.35 0.87
C GLU A 179 22.50 -1.05 0.00
N LEU A 180 21.32 -1.32 0.55
CA LEU A 180 20.20 -1.94 -0.16
C LEU A 180 19.72 -1.06 -1.32
N TYR A 181 19.56 0.24 -1.10
CA TYR A 181 19.21 1.18 -2.16
C TYR A 181 20.31 1.32 -3.22
N ALA A 182 21.58 1.39 -2.82
CA ALA A 182 22.70 1.42 -3.76
C ALA A 182 22.78 0.14 -4.61
N ALA A 183 22.48 -1.02 -4.03
CA ALA A 183 22.40 -2.28 -4.77
C ALA A 183 21.20 -2.28 -5.75
N LEU A 184 20.04 -1.79 -5.32
CA LEU A 184 18.85 -1.62 -6.17
C LEU A 184 19.18 -0.81 -7.43
N LEU A 185 19.86 0.32 -7.28
CA LEU A 185 20.21 1.19 -8.41
C LEU A 185 21.15 0.51 -9.44
N LYS A 186 21.92 -0.49 -9.01
CA LYS A 186 22.84 -1.28 -9.84
C LYS A 186 22.19 -2.50 -10.49
N VAL A 187 20.91 -2.78 -10.23
CA VAL A 187 20.21 -3.86 -10.91
C VAL A 187 20.13 -3.53 -12.40
N ASP A 188 20.76 -4.36 -13.22
CA ASP A 188 20.65 -4.33 -14.67
C ASP A 188 19.66 -5.40 -15.10
N LEU A 189 18.49 -4.96 -15.52
CA LEU A 189 17.49 -5.84 -16.14
C LEU A 189 18.00 -6.17 -17.54
N LYS A 190 18.51 -7.40 -17.71
CA LYS A 190 18.87 -7.96 -19.01
C LYS A 190 17.64 -8.39 -19.80
#